data_AF-A0A223KUP5-F1
#
_entry.id   AF-A0A223KUP5-F1
#
_cell.length_a   1.000
_cell.length_b   1.000
_cell.length_c   1.000
_cell.angle_alpha   90.00
_cell.angle_beta   90.00
_cell.angle_gamma   90.00
#
_symmetry.space_group_name_H-M   'P 1'
#
loop_
_entity.id
_entity.type
_entity.pdbx_description
1 polymer ?
#
loop_
_entity_poly.entity_id
_entity_poly.type
_entity_poly.pdbx_seq_one_letter_code
_entity_poly.pdbx_strand_id
1 'polypeptide(L)'
;MLVTKITYSSVNNTFTDFSSPYIKKYEHNYYKVFPEKLDKQIADVKVNDNLIEISFLEDLELKEYILLHEVIKSIQLDVKGTIDDSNSFLGYTELGERAYIIRNWSKWIGYVHESMKNCQ
;
A
#
# COMPACT_ATOMS: atom_id res chain seq x y z
N MET A 1 7.14 11.10 4.21
CA MET A 1 6.85 9.68 4.49
C MET A 1 5.34 9.51 4.45
N LEU A 2 4.86 8.57 3.64
CA LEU A 2 3.44 8.28 3.46
C LEU A 2 3.00 7.16 4.39
N VAL A 3 1.74 7.22 4.84
CA VAL A 3 1.17 6.23 5.77
C VAL A 3 -0.24 5.83 5.33
N THR A 4 -0.49 4.52 5.37
CA THR A 4 -1.82 3.92 5.21
C THR A 4 -2.11 3.03 6.40
N LYS A 5 -3.33 3.10 6.91
CA LYS A 5 -3.79 2.37 8.08
C LYS A 5 -4.90 1.41 7.70
N ILE A 6 -4.89 0.21 8.28
CA ILE A 6 -5.97 -0.76 8.15
C ILE A 6 -6.45 -1.09 9.56
N THR A 7 -7.71 -0.76 9.85
CA THR A 7 -8.35 -1.10 11.12
C THR A 7 -9.18 -2.37 10.93
N TYR A 8 -9.06 -3.32 11.84
CA TYR A 8 -9.75 -4.61 11.76
C TYR A 8 -10.23 -5.09 13.15
N SER A 9 -11.21 -5.98 13.16
CA SER A 9 -11.68 -6.61 14.40
C SER A 9 -10.85 -7.85 14.72
N SER A 10 -10.08 -7.79 15.81
CA SER A 10 -9.28 -8.93 16.31
C SER A 10 -10.12 -10.09 16.84
N VAL A 11 -11.34 -9.81 17.30
CA VAL A 11 -12.26 -10.81 17.86
C VAL A 11 -12.71 -11.82 16.81
N ASN A 12 -12.71 -11.43 15.52
CA ASN A 12 -13.20 -12.25 14.41
C ASN A 12 -12.12 -12.64 13.39
N ASN A 13 -10.86 -12.26 13.64
CA ASN A 13 -9.76 -12.53 12.71
C ASN A 13 -8.57 -13.18 13.41
N THR A 14 -8.38 -14.46 13.13
CA THR A 14 -7.16 -15.20 13.39
C THR A 14 -6.32 -15.24 12.11
N PHE A 15 -5.82 -14.11 11.63
CA PHE A 15 -4.75 -14.14 10.62
C PHE A 15 -3.42 -14.25 11.37
N THR A 16 -2.62 -15.26 11.02
CA THR A 16 -1.33 -15.52 11.66
C THR A 16 -0.17 -14.88 10.89
N ASP A 17 -0.37 -14.67 9.59
CA ASP A 17 0.59 -14.04 8.68
C ASP A 17 -0.13 -13.47 7.45
N PHE A 18 0.59 -12.69 6.66
CA PHE A 18 0.09 -12.15 5.39
C PHE A 18 0.30 -13.10 4.23
N SER A 19 -0.66 -13.14 3.30
CA SER A 19 -0.61 -14.05 2.14
C SER A 19 0.32 -13.57 1.02
N SER A 20 0.67 -12.29 1.01
CA SER A 20 1.46 -11.68 -0.07
C SER A 20 2.91 -12.16 -0.07
N PRO A 21 3.46 -12.61 -1.23
CA PRO A 21 4.86 -13.05 -1.34
C PRO A 21 5.87 -11.91 -1.16
N TYR A 22 5.41 -10.66 -1.25
CA TYR A 22 6.25 -9.47 -1.11
C TYR A 22 6.46 -9.05 0.34
N ILE A 23 5.68 -9.61 1.27
CA ILE A 23 5.78 -9.29 2.69
C ILE A 23 6.65 -10.32 3.38
N LYS A 24 7.68 -9.84 4.09
CA LYS A 24 8.59 -10.68 4.88
C LYS A 24 8.52 -10.27 6.35
N LYS A 25 8.30 -11.25 7.22
CA LYS A 25 8.34 -11.05 8.67
C LYS A 25 9.77 -10.75 9.13
N TYR A 26 9.93 -9.70 9.93
CA TYR A 26 11.23 -9.28 10.47
C TYR A 26 11.28 -9.51 11.99
N GLU A 27 10.24 -9.08 12.71
CA GLU A 27 10.07 -9.33 14.15
C GLU A 27 8.61 -9.72 14.47
N HIS A 28 8.27 -9.90 15.75
CA HIS A 28 6.98 -10.44 16.22
C HIS A 28 5.77 -9.78 15.51
N ASN A 29 5.81 -8.46 15.37
CA ASN A 29 4.73 -7.60 14.86
C ASN A 29 5.21 -6.64 13.75
N TYR A 30 6.37 -6.91 13.17
CA TYR A 30 7.01 -6.00 12.23
C TYR A 30 7.45 -6.76 10.98
N TYR A 31 6.99 -6.26 9.84
CA TYR A 31 7.18 -6.84 8.53
C TYR A 31 7.68 -5.78 7.57
N LYS A 32 8.28 -6.24 6.48
CA LYS A 32 8.86 -5.39 5.44
C LYS A 32 8.37 -5.84 4.07
N VAL A 33 8.17 -4.88 3.17
CA VAL A 33 7.75 -5.13 1.79
C VAL A 33 8.95 -4.98 0.86
N PHE A 34 9.18 -6.00 0.02
CA PHE A 34 10.24 -6.03 -0.97
C PHE A 34 9.70 -6.39 -2.36
N PRO A 35 10.07 -5.66 -3.42
CA PRO A 35 9.86 -6.12 -4.80
C PRO A 35 10.64 -7.42 -5.05
N GLU A 36 10.07 -8.35 -5.80
CA GLU A 36 10.56 -9.72 -6.07
C GLU A 36 12.04 -9.88 -6.50
N LYS A 37 12.73 -8.79 -6.86
CA LYS A 37 14.11 -8.81 -7.43
C LYS A 37 15.07 -7.77 -6.86
N LEU A 38 14.70 -7.06 -5.80
CA LEU A 38 15.54 -5.99 -5.23
C LEU A 38 15.65 -6.16 -3.72
N ASP A 39 16.86 -5.98 -3.18
CA ASP A 39 17.10 -5.78 -1.74
C ASP A 39 16.62 -4.38 -1.27
N LYS A 40 15.90 -3.64 -2.13
CA LYS A 40 15.28 -2.37 -1.80
C LYS A 40 13.98 -2.62 -1.04
N GLN A 41 14.01 -2.34 0.26
CA GLN A 41 12.80 -2.22 1.06
C GLN A 41 11.98 -1.02 0.56
N ILE A 42 10.68 -1.22 0.32
CA ILE A 42 9.79 -0.14 -0.14
C ILE A 42 8.73 0.26 0.88
N ALA A 43 8.45 -0.60 1.87
CA ALA A 43 7.54 -0.27 2.97
C ALA A 43 7.83 -1.06 4.25
N ASP A 44 7.37 -0.48 5.35
CA ASP A 44 7.28 -1.06 6.68
C ASP A 44 5.82 -1.38 7.00
N VAL A 45 5.55 -2.54 7.58
CA VAL A 45 4.23 -2.95 8.04
C VAL A 45 4.31 -3.31 9.53
N LYS A 46 3.60 -2.55 10.36
CA LYS A 46 3.52 -2.76 11.82
C LYS A 46 2.13 -3.22 12.18
N VAL A 47 2.05 -4.33 12.91
CA VAL A 47 0.79 -4.93 13.36
C VAL A 47 0.61 -4.69 14.85
N ASN A 48 -0.46 -4.02 15.20
CA ASN A 48 -0.94 -3.86 16.58
C ASN A 48 -2.33 -4.52 16.69
N ASP A 49 -2.83 -4.69 17.91
CA ASP A 49 -4.04 -5.50 18.22
C ASP A 49 -5.22 -5.31 17.25
N ASN A 50 -5.52 -4.08 16.82
CA ASN A 50 -6.63 -3.77 15.91
C ASN A 50 -6.22 -2.85 14.74
N LEU A 51 -4.92 -2.63 14.55
CA LEU A 51 -4.39 -1.65 13.61
C LEU A 51 -3.15 -2.18 12.90
N ILE A 52 -3.18 -2.16 11.57
CA ILE A 52 -2.00 -2.32 10.75
C ILE A 52 -1.61 -0.96 10.20
N GLU A 53 -0.36 -0.56 10.44
CA GLU A 53 0.21 0.66 9.88
C GLU A 53 1.23 0.29 8.81
N ILE A 54 1.06 0.87 7.62
CA ILE A 54 1.90 0.65 6.45
C ILE A 54 2.56 1.97 6.11
N SER A 55 3.88 2.06 6.29
CA SER A 55 4.67 3.27 6.07
C SER A 55 5.62 3.10 4.88
N PHE A 56 5.68 4.08 3.99
CA PHE A 56 6.50 4.01 2.78
C PHE A 56 7.01 5.40 2.35
N LEU A 57 8.01 5.41 1.46
CA LEU A 57 8.62 6.64 0.98
C LEU A 57 7.78 7.34 -0.10
N GLU A 58 8.03 8.64 -0.29
CA GLU A 58 7.38 9.48 -1.31
C GLU A 58 8.07 9.41 -2.67
N ASP A 59 9.30 8.88 -2.73
CA ASP A 59 10.17 8.82 -3.90
C ASP A 59 10.23 7.40 -4.49
N LEU A 60 9.08 6.74 -4.55
CA LEU A 60 8.98 5.41 -5.16
C LEU A 60 8.74 5.50 -6.66
N GLU A 61 9.25 4.51 -7.39
CA GLU A 61 8.94 4.35 -8.81
C GLU A 61 7.48 3.91 -8.98
N LEU A 62 6.88 4.20 -10.14
CA LEU A 62 5.48 3.83 -10.41
C LEU A 62 5.21 2.34 -10.20
N LYS A 63 6.14 1.47 -10.61
CA LYS A 63 6.05 0.02 -10.41
C LYS A 63 6.00 -0.37 -8.93
N GLU A 64 6.68 0.38 -8.07
CA GLU A 64 6.70 0.16 -6.62
C GLU A 64 5.39 0.62 -5.99
N TYR A 65 4.80 1.73 -6.47
CA TYR A 65 3.46 2.14 -6.07
C TYR A 65 2.38 1.12 -6.48
N ILE A 66 2.48 0.55 -7.69
CA ILE A 66 1.56 -0.51 -8.14
C ILE A 66 1.65 -1.71 -7.20
N LEU A 67 2.86 -2.16 -6.87
CA LEU A 67 3.07 -3.27 -5.95
C LEU A 67 2.54 -2.94 -4.54
N LEU A 68 2.77 -1.74 -4.02
CA LEU A 68 2.24 -1.32 -2.72
C LEU A 68 0.72 -1.27 -2.70
N HIS A 69 0.08 -0.77 -3.76
CA HIS A 69 -1.37 -0.79 -3.90
C HIS A 69 -1.92 -2.21 -3.77
N GLU A 70 -1.32 -3.18 -4.48
CA GLU A 70 -1.72 -4.58 -4.44
C GLU A 70 -1.49 -5.20 -3.05
N VAL A 71 -0.34 -4.93 -2.44
CA VAL A 71 0.00 -5.39 -1.08
C VAL A 71 -0.99 -4.87 -0.05
N ILE A 72 -1.32 -3.57 -0.06
CA ILE A 72 -2.27 -2.97 0.87
C ILE A 72 -3.66 -3.60 0.72
N LYS A 73 -4.11 -3.85 -0.52
CA LYS A 73 -5.37 -4.54 -0.78
C LYS A 73 -5.35 -6.00 -0.32
N SER A 74 -4.23 -6.70 -0.53
CA SER A 74 -4.06 -8.07 -0.05
C SER A 74 -4.18 -8.13 1.47
N ILE A 75 -3.47 -7.24 2.18
CA ILE A 75 -3.55 -7.14 3.65
C ILE A 75 -4.99 -6.85 4.08
N GLN A 76 -5.66 -5.90 3.42
CA GLN A 76 -7.05 -5.56 3.73
C GLN A 76 -7.99 -6.77 3.58
N LEU A 77 -7.78 -7.61 2.57
CA LEU A 77 -8.57 -8.83 2.36
C LEU A 77 -8.27 -9.88 3.42
N ASP A 78 -6.98 -10.11 3.72
CA ASP A 78 -6.53 -11.08 4.74
C ASP A 78 -7.17 -10.79 6.10
N VAL A 79 -7.24 -9.50 6.48
CA VAL A 79 -7.76 -9.07 7.79
C VAL A 79 -9.21 -8.57 7.73
N LYS A 80 -9.85 -8.61 6.56
CA LYS A 80 -11.19 -8.04 6.33
C LYS A 80 -11.35 -6.64 6.93
N GLY A 81 -10.32 -5.81 6.77
CA GLY A 81 -10.19 -4.51 7.42
C GLY A 81 -10.78 -3.35 6.62
N THR A 82 -10.84 -2.19 7.28
CA THR A 82 -11.16 -0.90 6.65
C THR A 82 -9.88 -0.09 6.48
N ILE A 83 -9.66 0.43 5.27
CA ILE A 83 -8.50 1.24 4.92
C ILE A 83 -8.77 2.72 5.24
N ASP A 84 -7.80 3.38 5.88
CA ASP A 84 -7.62 4.83 5.87
C ASP A 84 -6.28 5.17 5.20
N ASP A 85 -6.36 5.81 4.05
CA ASP A 85 -5.23 6.18 3.20
C ASP A 85 -5.02 7.71 3.15
N SER A 86 -5.62 8.47 4.08
CA SER A 86 -5.62 9.94 4.07
C SER A 86 -4.23 10.57 4.18
N ASN A 87 -3.23 9.82 4.66
CA ASN A 87 -1.83 10.25 4.74
C ASN A 87 -0.95 9.62 3.65
N SER A 88 -1.54 9.17 2.54
CA SER A 88 -0.84 8.56 1.40
C SER A 88 -1.18 9.23 0.08
N PHE A 89 -1.11 10.55 0.06
CA PHE A 89 -1.38 11.38 -1.11
C PHE A 89 -0.34 11.12 -2.20
N LEU A 90 -0.80 10.83 -3.42
CA LEU A 90 0.05 10.54 -4.58
C LEU A 90 0.04 11.67 -5.62
N GLY A 91 -1.00 12.49 -5.65
CA GLY A 91 -1.15 13.55 -6.64
C GLY A 91 -2.62 13.80 -7.01
N TYR A 92 -2.85 14.17 -8.25
CA TYR A 92 -4.18 14.50 -8.77
C TYR A 92 -4.54 13.65 -9.97
N THR A 93 -5.84 13.38 -10.14
CA THR A 93 -6.38 12.81 -11.39
C THR A 93 -6.42 13.87 -12.49
N GLU A 94 -6.73 13.47 -13.72
CA GLU A 94 -6.91 14.39 -14.86
C GLU A 94 -7.92 15.52 -14.56
N LEU A 95 -8.93 15.24 -13.75
CA LEU A 95 -9.98 16.19 -13.36
C LEU A 95 -9.61 17.04 -12.12
N GLY A 96 -8.37 16.93 -11.62
CA GLY A 96 -7.92 17.65 -10.43
C GLY A 96 -8.41 17.07 -9.10
N GLU A 97 -8.97 15.86 -9.09
CA GLU A 97 -9.36 15.19 -7.84
C GLU A 97 -8.12 14.66 -7.13
N ARG A 98 -8.05 14.75 -5.81
CA ARG A 98 -6.93 14.17 -5.04
C ARG A 98 -6.91 12.65 -5.19
N ALA A 99 -5.73 12.10 -5.44
CA ALA A 99 -5.47 10.67 -5.51
C ALA A 99 -4.56 10.22 -4.37
N TYR A 100 -4.86 9.05 -3.85
CA TYR A 100 -4.14 8.41 -2.74
C TYR A 100 -3.81 6.95 -3.15
N ILE A 101 -3.07 6.23 -2.32
CA ILE A 101 -2.66 4.86 -2.65
C ILE A 101 -3.83 3.89 -2.84
N ILE A 102 -5.02 4.21 -2.30
CA ILE A 102 -6.25 3.41 -2.49
C ILE A 102 -7.37 4.22 -3.15
N ARG A 103 -7.71 5.39 -2.60
CA ARG A 103 -8.75 6.27 -3.14
C ARG A 103 -8.33 6.89 -4.46
N ASN A 104 -9.23 6.84 -5.43
CA ASN A 104 -9.03 7.33 -6.81
C ASN A 104 -7.85 6.67 -7.56
N TRP A 105 -7.36 5.51 -7.10
CA TRP A 105 -6.24 4.80 -7.69
C TRP A 105 -6.41 4.55 -9.20
N SER A 106 -7.55 3.98 -9.62
CA SER A 106 -7.78 3.62 -11.02
C SER A 106 -7.76 4.83 -11.97
N LYS A 107 -8.32 5.96 -11.52
CA LYS A 107 -8.30 7.22 -12.28
C LYS A 107 -6.88 7.78 -12.38
N TRP A 108 -6.16 7.75 -11.25
CA TRP A 108 -4.80 8.28 -11.17
C TRP A 108 -3.80 7.47 -12.01
N ILE A 109 -3.81 6.14 -11.90
CA ILE A 109 -2.91 5.28 -12.66
C ILE A 109 -3.17 5.37 -14.16
N GLY A 110 -4.44 5.52 -14.57
CA GLY A 110 -4.81 5.77 -15.96
C GLY A 110 -4.20 7.06 -16.49
N TYR A 111 -4.39 8.16 -15.76
CA TYR A 111 -3.84 9.47 -16.10
C TYR A 111 -2.30 9.45 -16.19
N VAL A 112 -1.63 8.81 -15.23
CA VAL A 112 -0.16 8.67 -15.23
C VAL A 112 0.31 7.88 -16.45
N HIS A 113 -0.31 6.73 -16.76
CA HIS A 113 0.06 5.94 -17.93
C HIS A 113 -0.16 6.66 -19.26
N GLU A 114 -1.25 7.42 -19.40
CA GLU A 114 -1.53 8.22 -20.60
C GLU A 114 -0.50 9.34 -20.77
N SER A 115 -0.15 10.02 -19.68
CA SER A 115 0.88 11.06 -19.68
C SER A 115 2.23 10.53 -20.14
N MET A 116 2.59 9.31 -19.75
CA MET A 116 3.83 8.65 -20.20
C MET A 116 3.83 8.29 -21.69
N LYS A 117 2.66 7.99 -22.28
CA LYS A 117 2.56 7.69 -23.72
C LYS A 117 2.73 8.93 -24.60
N ASN A 118 2.38 10.11 -24.08
CA ASN A 118 2.42 11.38 -24.81
C ASN A 118 3.79 12.09 -24.76
N CYS A 119 4.80 11.48 -24.13
CA CYS A 119 6.18 11.99 -24.08
C CYS A 119 7.08 11.45 -25.21
N GLN A 120 6.52 10.94 -26.30
CA GLN A 120 7.27 10.45 -27.48
C GLN A 120 7.44 11.52 -28.55
#